data_AF-A0A3E1R7D3-F1
#
_entry.id   AF-A0A3E1R7D3-F1
#
_cell.length_a   1.000
_cell.length_b   1.000
_cell.length_c   1.000
_cell.angle_alpha   90.00
_cell.angle_beta   90.00
_cell.angle_gamma   90.00
#
_symmetry.space_group_name_H-M   'P 1'
#
loop_
_entity.id
_entity.type
_entity.pdbx_description
1 polymer ?
#
loop_
_entity_poly.entity_id
_entity_poly.type
_entity_poly.pdbx_seq_one_letter_code
_entity_poly.pdbx_strand_id
1 'polypeptide(L)'
;MAAQTPPHAGRREPPAGGQNLVRRATRQRHSGGREIRRCGLTAVWRIGYCEHPAPALGQLLSALGLGSTLGHGRWHTKGLLQMVYAGSSRALCQLEKRVHCNGATPKNQALMRLEIPDTATLLDAPDWGLQADWRTDEASAQSLGMQWLTSGVSLGLWVPSYVEPSERNLLLNPAHPDYGTITLVLERQPFVFDPRLFV
;
A
#
# COMPACT_ATOMS: atom_id res chain seq x y z
N MET A 1 16.03 -53.78 -38.53
CA MET A 1 14.60 -54.16 -38.70
C MET A 1 13.85 -52.84 -38.86
N ALA A 2 13.29 -52.47 -40.01
CA ALA A 2 12.22 -53.14 -40.76
C ALA A 2 10.98 -53.37 -39.87
N ALA A 3 9.76 -52.95 -40.23
CA ALA A 3 9.33 -52.33 -41.48
C ALA A 3 7.92 -51.69 -41.37
N GLN A 4 7.71 -50.67 -42.23
CA GLN A 4 6.52 -50.43 -43.08
C GLN A 4 5.23 -49.78 -42.53
N THR A 5 4.55 -49.13 -43.48
CA THR A 5 3.41 -48.21 -43.34
C THR A 5 2.22 -48.76 -44.18
N PRO A 6 1.20 -47.97 -44.60
CA PRO A 6 -0.25 -48.14 -44.41
C PRO A 6 -0.90 -48.98 -45.56
N PRO A 7 -2.07 -48.68 -46.19
CA PRO A 7 -3.30 -47.93 -45.84
C PRO A 7 -4.62 -48.70 -46.14
N HIS A 8 -5.80 -48.11 -45.90
CA HIS A 8 -6.76 -47.72 -46.96
C HIS A 8 -8.08 -47.11 -46.46
N ALA A 9 -8.72 -46.33 -47.36
CA ALA A 9 -9.99 -45.64 -47.15
C ALA A 9 -11.21 -46.43 -47.67
N GLY A 10 -12.41 -46.09 -47.17
CA GLY A 10 -13.70 -46.57 -47.71
C GLY A 10 -14.88 -45.73 -47.21
N ARG A 11 -15.58 -45.03 -48.11
CA ARG A 11 -16.72 -44.13 -47.81
C ARG A 11 -18.07 -44.85 -47.79
N ARG A 12 -19.06 -44.30 -47.07
CA ARG A 12 -20.45 -44.03 -47.55
C ARG A 12 -21.19 -43.07 -46.60
N GLU A 13 -21.96 -42.14 -47.17
CA GLU A 13 -22.79 -41.13 -46.48
C GLU A 13 -24.31 -41.44 -46.65
N PRO A 14 -25.28 -40.50 -46.46
CA PRO A 14 -26.18 -40.45 -45.30
C PRO A 14 -27.66 -40.64 -45.76
N PRO A 15 -28.77 -40.04 -45.25
CA PRO A 15 -29.02 -38.71 -44.64
C PRO A 15 -29.70 -38.84 -43.24
N ALA A 16 -30.44 -37.91 -42.60
CA ALA A 16 -30.89 -36.55 -42.92
C ALA A 16 -31.22 -35.74 -41.62
N GLY A 17 -31.39 -34.42 -41.74
CA GLY A 17 -32.35 -33.64 -40.91
C GLY A 17 -31.78 -32.80 -39.77
N GLY A 18 -32.18 -31.51 -39.70
CA GLY A 18 -31.93 -30.64 -38.54
C GLY A 18 -31.18 -29.33 -38.82
N GLN A 19 -31.65 -28.53 -39.78
CA GLN A 19 -31.15 -27.16 -39.94
C GLN A 19 -31.59 -26.31 -38.75
N ASN A 20 -30.69 -25.49 -38.19
CA ASN A 20 -31.04 -24.09 -37.96
C ASN A 20 -29.84 -23.15 -37.87
N LEU A 21 -29.90 -22.11 -38.69
CA LEU A 21 -28.88 -21.09 -38.89
C LEU A 21 -29.19 -19.89 -37.99
N VAL A 22 -28.38 -19.62 -36.96
CA VAL A 22 -28.46 -18.35 -36.22
C VAL A 22 -27.17 -17.55 -36.42
N ARG A 23 -27.36 -16.34 -36.95
CA ARG A 23 -26.32 -15.48 -37.53
C ARG A 23 -25.36 -14.93 -36.47
N ARG A 24 -24.09 -14.77 -36.86
CA ARG A 24 -23.19 -13.82 -36.19
C ARG A 24 -23.83 -12.44 -36.18
N ALA A 25 -23.96 -11.84 -35.01
CA ALA A 25 -24.21 -10.42 -34.84
C ALA A 25 -23.10 -9.83 -33.97
N THR A 26 -22.13 -9.17 -34.62
CA THR A 26 -21.14 -8.33 -33.97
C THR A 26 -21.86 -7.23 -33.20
N ARG A 27 -21.89 -7.34 -31.86
CA ARG A 27 -22.28 -6.23 -30.98
C ARG A 27 -21.03 -5.61 -30.37
N GLN A 28 -20.51 -4.58 -31.03
CA GLN A 28 -19.84 -3.51 -30.31
C GLN A 28 -20.79 -3.05 -29.20
N ARG A 29 -20.40 -3.20 -27.94
CA ARG A 29 -21.06 -2.53 -26.82
C ARG A 29 -20.21 -1.34 -26.42
N HIS A 30 -20.80 -0.17 -26.61
CA HIS A 30 -20.34 1.12 -26.13
C HIS A 30 -19.66 1.05 -24.77
N SER A 31 -18.46 1.64 -24.70
CA SER A 31 -18.13 2.73 -23.77
C SER A 31 -19.03 2.88 -22.54
N GLY A 32 -19.04 1.88 -21.67
CA GLY A 32 -19.52 2.00 -20.30
C GLY A 32 -18.38 2.55 -19.45
N GLY A 33 -18.13 3.86 -19.56
CA GLY A 33 -17.23 4.56 -18.65
C GLY A 33 -17.72 4.32 -17.22
N ARG A 34 -16.97 3.55 -16.43
CA ARG A 34 -17.34 3.27 -15.05
C ARG A 34 -17.22 4.60 -14.31
N GLU A 35 -18.37 5.19 -13.97
CA GLU A 35 -18.46 6.48 -13.31
C GLU A 35 -17.62 6.44 -12.02
N ILE A 36 -16.44 7.06 -12.06
CA ILE A 36 -15.50 7.04 -10.94
C ILE A 36 -16.06 7.98 -9.90
N ARG A 37 -16.74 7.43 -8.89
CA ARG A 37 -17.09 8.14 -7.66
C ARG A 37 -15.82 8.40 -6.83
N ARG A 38 -14.94 9.28 -7.31
CA ARG A 38 -13.89 9.92 -6.52
C ARG A 38 -14.55 11.02 -5.69
N CYS A 39 -14.95 10.66 -4.47
CA CYS A 39 -15.31 11.60 -3.43
C CYS A 39 -14.95 10.95 -2.09
N GLY A 40 -13.70 11.10 -1.68
CA GLY A 40 -13.15 10.33 -0.57
C GLY A 40 -11.69 10.65 -0.30
N LEU A 41 -11.44 11.89 0.15
CA LEU A 41 -10.16 12.36 0.66
C LEU A 41 -9.55 11.31 1.60
N THR A 42 -8.47 10.68 1.15
CA THR A 42 -7.86 9.56 1.86
C THR A 42 -7.05 10.10 3.04
N ALA A 43 -7.55 9.91 4.26
CA ALA A 43 -6.87 10.33 5.48
C ALA A 43 -6.12 9.15 6.13
N VAL A 44 -4.86 9.40 6.48
CA VAL A 44 -4.04 8.49 7.30
C VAL A 44 -3.44 9.23 8.49
N TRP A 45 -2.99 8.51 9.51
CA TRP A 45 -2.46 9.12 10.73
C TRP A 45 -1.01 8.72 11.01
N ARG A 46 -0.29 9.54 11.77
CA ARG A 46 1.05 9.24 12.26
C ARG A 46 1.21 9.75 13.68
N ILE A 47 1.79 8.94 14.57
CA ILE A 47 2.29 9.42 15.87
C ILE A 47 3.81 9.46 15.79
N GLY A 48 4.34 10.67 15.70
CA GLY A 48 5.75 10.95 15.46
C GLY A 48 6.30 12.00 16.42
N TYR A 49 7.63 12.11 16.44
CA TYR A 49 8.31 13.23 17.10
C TYR A 49 7.88 14.56 16.48
N CYS A 50 7.66 15.57 17.32
CA CYS A 50 7.37 16.94 16.94
C CYS A 50 8.00 17.86 17.99
N GLU A 51 8.74 18.87 17.53
CA GLU A 51 9.36 19.85 18.44
C GLU A 51 8.30 20.71 19.12
N HIS A 52 8.70 21.41 20.18
CA HIS A 52 7.83 22.34 20.91
C HIS A 52 8.56 23.68 21.11
N PRO A 53 8.08 24.80 20.54
CA PRO A 53 6.90 24.92 19.68
C PRO A 53 7.03 24.11 18.37
N ALA A 54 5.89 23.73 17.78
CA ALA A 54 5.90 22.98 16.53
C ALA A 54 6.46 23.83 15.37
N PRO A 55 7.29 23.26 14.47
CA PRO A 55 7.77 23.96 13.28
C PRO A 55 6.65 24.15 12.26
N ALA A 56 6.92 24.92 11.20
CA ALA A 56 5.95 25.12 10.12
C ALA A 56 5.54 23.77 9.49
N LEU A 57 4.26 23.60 9.17
CA LEU A 57 3.70 22.30 8.75
C LEU A 57 4.42 21.69 7.53
N GLY A 58 4.88 22.53 6.59
CA GLY A 58 5.72 22.07 5.46
C GLY A 58 7.08 21.53 5.88
N GLN A 59 7.77 22.19 6.83
CA GLN A 59 9.04 21.69 7.39
C GLN A 59 8.82 20.37 8.14
N LEU A 60 7.72 20.28 8.91
CA LEU A 60 7.34 19.05 9.60
C LEU A 60 7.06 17.90 8.61
N LEU A 61 6.31 18.17 7.53
CA LEU A 61 6.01 17.20 6.47
C LEU A 61 7.28 16.68 5.79
N SER A 62 8.22 17.57 5.44
CA SER A 62 9.53 17.19 4.88
C SER A 62 10.39 16.38 5.86
N ALA A 63 10.28 16.63 7.17
CA ALA A 63 11.06 15.94 8.20
C ALA A 63 10.51 14.56 8.60
N LEU A 64 9.27 14.19 8.24
CA LEU A 64 8.63 12.96 8.71
C LEU A 64 9.42 11.69 8.40
N GLY A 65 10.13 11.67 7.26
CA GLY A 65 10.87 10.51 6.75
C GLY A 65 12.23 10.28 7.42
N LEU A 66 12.79 11.28 8.10
CA LEU A 66 14.16 11.23 8.65
C LEU A 66 14.41 10.02 9.55
N GLY A 67 13.40 9.60 10.31
CA GLY A 67 13.49 8.45 11.23
C GLY A 67 13.85 7.12 10.55
N SER A 68 13.48 6.92 9.28
CA SER A 68 13.79 5.68 8.53
C SER A 68 15.27 5.60 8.12
N THR A 69 16.03 6.69 8.21
CA THR A 69 17.46 6.69 7.91
C THR A 69 18.31 6.21 9.10
N LEU A 70 17.71 6.10 10.28
CA LEU A 70 18.41 5.82 11.53
C LEU A 70 18.50 4.32 11.85
N GLY A 71 17.56 3.51 11.36
CA GLY A 71 17.44 2.07 11.62
C GLY A 71 16.71 1.35 10.49
N HIS A 72 16.60 0.02 10.59
CA HIS A 72 15.73 -0.77 9.71
C HIS A 72 14.29 -0.74 10.23
N GLY A 73 13.33 -1.05 9.37
CA GLY A 73 11.94 -1.34 9.77
C GLY A 73 11.31 -2.40 8.88
N ARG A 74 10.07 -2.79 9.17
CA ARG A 74 9.39 -3.91 8.48
C ARG A 74 9.45 -3.84 6.95
N TRP A 75 9.37 -2.65 6.37
CA TRP A 75 9.30 -2.43 4.91
C TRP A 75 10.47 -1.60 4.35
N HIS A 76 11.56 -1.40 5.09
CA HIS A 76 12.74 -0.69 4.58
C HIS A 76 14.04 -1.13 5.24
N THR A 77 15.13 -1.09 4.48
CA THR A 77 16.48 -1.14 5.05
C THR A 77 16.97 0.25 5.41
N LYS A 78 17.84 0.34 6.42
CA LYS A 78 18.50 1.60 6.78
C LYS A 78 19.31 2.14 5.59
N GLY A 79 19.13 3.41 5.24
CA GLY A 79 19.86 4.04 4.13
C GLY A 79 19.55 5.52 3.96
N LEU A 80 19.93 6.07 2.80
CA LEU A 80 19.68 7.46 2.43
C LEU A 80 18.23 7.72 1.98
N LEU A 81 17.56 6.71 1.44
CA LEU A 81 16.16 6.81 1.04
C LEU A 81 15.27 6.90 2.28
N GLN A 82 14.34 7.84 2.26
CA GLN A 82 13.41 8.08 3.37
C GLN A 82 12.07 7.37 3.12
N MET A 83 11.44 6.87 4.17
CA MET A 83 10.12 6.25 4.11
C MET A 83 9.27 6.73 5.28
N VAL A 84 8.07 7.24 4.99
CA VAL A 84 7.11 7.67 6.00
C VAL A 84 6.09 6.58 6.24
N TYR A 85 5.85 6.27 7.50
CA TYR A 85 4.87 5.28 7.95
C TYR A 85 3.66 6.02 8.52
N ALA A 86 2.47 5.70 8.02
CA ALA A 86 1.20 6.16 8.54
C ALA A 86 0.22 4.98 8.68
N GLY A 87 -0.72 5.03 9.62
CA GLY A 87 -1.75 4.01 9.82
C GLY A 87 -3.11 4.43 9.26
N SER A 88 -3.93 3.45 8.86
CA SER A 88 -5.33 3.65 8.43
C SER A 88 -6.24 4.20 9.51
N SER A 89 -5.82 4.20 10.78
CA SER A 89 -6.61 4.70 11.90
C SER A 89 -5.75 5.29 13.00
N ARG A 90 -6.35 6.18 13.82
CA ARG A 90 -5.74 6.69 15.06
C ARG A 90 -5.50 5.58 16.09
N ALA A 91 -6.31 4.52 16.06
CA ALA A 91 -6.17 3.37 16.95
C ALA A 91 -4.92 2.57 16.57
N LEU A 92 -4.76 2.23 15.28
CA LEU A 92 -3.60 1.54 14.75
C LEU A 92 -2.30 2.29 15.03
N CYS A 93 -2.28 3.61 14.81
CA CYS A 93 -1.11 4.42 15.11
C CYS A 93 -0.69 4.37 16.59
N GLN A 94 -1.65 4.27 17.51
CA GLN A 94 -1.37 4.13 18.93
C GLN A 94 -0.88 2.71 19.26
N LEU A 95 -1.49 1.68 18.68
CA LEU A 95 -1.10 0.28 18.82
C LEU A 95 0.33 0.03 18.31
N GLU A 96 0.61 0.41 17.06
CA GLU A 96 1.93 0.33 16.44
C GLU A 96 2.98 1.04 17.29
N LYS A 97 2.69 2.28 17.71
CA LYS A 97 3.61 3.07 18.54
C LYS A 97 3.84 2.46 19.92
N ARG A 98 2.80 1.91 20.55
CA ARG A 98 2.87 1.24 21.86
C ARG A 98 3.78 0.00 21.80
N VAL A 99 3.63 -0.82 20.77
CA VAL A 99 4.49 -2.00 20.53
C VAL A 99 5.93 -1.58 20.26
N HIS A 100 6.16 -0.65 19.32
CA HIS A 100 7.52 -0.20 18.97
C HIS A 100 8.25 0.50 20.12
N CYS A 101 7.54 1.13 21.06
CA CYS A 101 8.17 1.75 22.24
C CYS A 101 8.48 0.78 23.38
N ASN A 102 8.08 -0.50 23.29
CA ASN A 102 8.43 -1.57 24.24
C ASN A 102 8.38 -1.15 25.73
N GLY A 103 7.23 -0.65 26.17
CA GLY A 103 7.04 -0.16 27.54
C GLY A 103 7.25 1.34 27.73
N ALA A 104 8.16 1.98 26.99
CA ALA A 104 8.52 3.39 27.19
C ALA A 104 7.42 4.38 26.76
N THR A 105 7.36 5.53 27.42
CA THR A 105 6.54 6.68 27.03
C THR A 105 7.40 7.69 26.27
N PRO A 106 7.34 7.75 24.93
CA PRO A 106 8.14 8.69 24.15
C PRO A 106 7.70 10.13 24.42
N LYS A 107 8.65 11.02 24.70
CA LYS A 107 8.42 12.46 24.84
C LYS A 107 8.22 13.14 23.48
N ASN A 108 7.72 14.38 23.49
CA ASN A 108 7.61 15.26 22.32
C ASN A 108 6.93 14.57 21.12
N GLN A 109 5.83 13.86 21.36
CA GLN A 109 5.03 13.27 20.29
C GLN A 109 3.92 14.22 19.84
N ALA A 110 3.49 14.09 18.60
CA ALA A 110 2.23 14.63 18.10
C ALA A 110 1.44 13.56 17.35
N LEU A 111 0.11 13.64 17.42
CA LEU A 111 -0.78 12.96 16.49
C LEU A 111 -0.99 13.87 15.28
N MET A 112 -0.58 13.37 14.13
CA MET A 112 -0.67 14.03 12.84
C MET A 112 -1.70 13.28 11.99
N ARG A 113 -2.53 14.01 11.26
CA ARG A 113 -3.34 13.48 10.15
C ARG A 113 -2.74 13.98 8.84
N LEU A 114 -2.58 13.07 7.90
CA LEU A 114 -2.09 13.34 6.55
C LEU A 114 -3.27 13.11 5.61
N GLU A 115 -3.66 14.17 4.91
CA GLU A 115 -4.69 14.13 3.88
C GLU A 115 -3.99 13.89 2.53
N ILE A 116 -4.22 12.71 1.96
CA ILE A 116 -3.63 12.30 0.70
C ILE A 116 -4.51 12.84 -0.45
N PRO A 117 -3.94 13.48 -1.48
CA PRO A 117 -4.70 14.01 -2.60
C PRO A 117 -5.46 12.91 -3.37
N ASP A 118 -6.73 13.18 -3.72
CA ASP A 118 -7.56 12.28 -4.55
C ASP A 118 -6.99 12.02 -5.95
N THR A 119 -5.97 12.79 -6.38
CA THR A 119 -5.24 12.61 -7.64
C THR A 119 -4.05 11.65 -7.52
N ALA A 120 -3.52 11.42 -6.31
CA ALA A 120 -2.28 10.67 -6.12
C ALA A 120 -2.46 9.18 -6.41
N THR A 121 -1.45 8.57 -7.03
CA THR A 121 -1.39 7.11 -7.20
C THR A 121 -1.05 6.46 -5.87
N LEU A 122 -1.89 5.54 -5.41
CA LEU A 122 -1.63 4.62 -4.31
C LEU A 122 -1.69 3.19 -4.83
N LEU A 123 -0.79 2.33 -4.38
CA LEU A 123 -0.74 0.90 -4.73
C LEU A 123 -1.06 0.03 -3.51
N ASP A 124 -1.46 -1.20 -3.76
CA ASP A 124 -1.66 -2.24 -2.74
C ASP A 124 -0.50 -3.24 -2.78
N ALA A 125 0.08 -3.58 -1.61
CA ALA A 125 1.24 -4.46 -1.54
C ALA A 125 1.04 -5.87 -2.13
N PRO A 126 -0.13 -6.54 -2.03
CA PRO A 126 -0.42 -7.77 -2.76
C PRO A 126 -0.23 -7.64 -4.28
N ASP A 127 -0.73 -6.54 -4.87
CA ASP A 127 -0.58 -6.27 -6.31
C ASP A 127 0.87 -5.89 -6.69
N TRP A 128 1.65 -5.40 -5.72
CA TRP A 128 3.09 -5.17 -5.84
C TRP A 128 3.94 -6.44 -5.53
N GLY A 129 3.32 -7.61 -5.37
CA GLY A 129 4.02 -8.89 -5.20
C GLY A 129 4.32 -9.30 -3.76
N LEU A 130 3.50 -8.87 -2.79
CA LEU A 130 3.63 -9.30 -1.40
C LEU A 130 3.43 -10.82 -1.24
N GLN A 131 4.46 -11.49 -0.74
CA GLN A 131 4.43 -12.93 -0.47
C GLN A 131 3.58 -13.24 0.78
N ALA A 132 3.01 -14.45 0.83
CA ALA A 132 2.10 -14.85 1.90
C ALA A 132 2.78 -14.94 3.30
N ASP A 133 4.08 -15.17 3.32
CA ASP A 133 4.95 -15.35 4.49
C ASP A 133 5.66 -14.06 4.95
N TRP A 134 5.21 -12.89 4.48
CA TRP A 134 5.76 -11.56 4.83
C TRP A 134 5.88 -11.25 6.33
N ARG A 135 5.15 -11.98 7.19
CA ARG A 135 5.24 -11.86 8.66
C ARG A 135 6.47 -12.57 9.23
N THR A 136 6.96 -13.61 8.57
CA THR A 136 8.11 -14.42 9.00
C THR A 136 9.39 -14.07 8.23
N ASP A 137 9.28 -13.68 6.97
CA ASP A 137 10.42 -13.20 6.17
C ASP A 137 10.50 -11.66 6.17
N GLU A 138 11.25 -11.12 7.13
CA GLU A 138 11.58 -9.69 7.21
C GLU A 138 12.42 -9.21 6.04
N ALA A 139 13.33 -10.03 5.51
CA ALA A 139 14.23 -9.63 4.44
C ALA A 139 13.47 -9.44 3.12
N SER A 140 12.51 -10.32 2.82
CA SER A 140 11.61 -10.18 1.66
C SER A 140 10.65 -8.99 1.82
N ALA A 141 10.09 -8.76 3.01
CA ALA A 141 9.24 -7.59 3.28
C ALA A 141 10.00 -6.26 3.12
N GLN A 142 11.24 -6.18 3.64
CA GLN A 142 12.13 -5.03 3.44
C GLN A 142 12.49 -4.86 1.95
N SER A 143 12.83 -5.95 1.26
CA SER A 143 13.20 -5.90 -0.17
C SER A 143 12.05 -5.39 -1.05
N LEU A 144 10.82 -5.83 -0.80
CA LEU A 144 9.62 -5.37 -1.51
C LEU A 144 9.39 -3.87 -1.31
N GLY A 145 9.48 -3.39 -0.07
CA GLY A 145 9.29 -1.97 0.24
C GLY A 145 10.42 -1.08 -0.30
N MET A 146 11.65 -1.58 -0.35
CA MET A 146 12.78 -0.86 -0.98
C MET A 146 12.68 -0.82 -2.51
N GLN A 147 12.21 -1.90 -3.15
CA GLN A 147 11.92 -1.91 -4.60
C GLN A 147 10.84 -0.90 -4.95
N TRP A 148 9.74 -0.87 -4.18
CA TRP A 148 8.70 0.15 -4.32
C TRP A 148 9.26 1.57 -4.17
N LEU A 149 9.96 1.83 -3.05
CA LEU A 149 10.49 3.16 -2.72
C LEU A 149 11.45 3.69 -3.79
N THR A 150 12.32 2.82 -4.31
CA THR A 150 13.30 3.17 -5.35
C THR A 150 12.65 3.39 -6.72
N SER A 151 11.56 2.67 -7.02
CA SER A 151 10.89 2.77 -8.33
C SER A 151 10.12 4.08 -8.54
N GLY A 152 9.68 4.74 -7.45
CA GLY A 152 8.98 6.03 -7.52
C GLY A 152 7.61 5.98 -8.24
N VAL A 153 7.03 4.80 -8.45
CA VAL A 153 5.82 4.60 -9.28
C VAL A 153 4.52 5.14 -8.67
N SER A 154 4.51 5.43 -7.37
CA SER A 154 3.33 5.89 -6.64
C SER A 154 3.72 6.71 -5.41
N LEU A 155 2.81 7.57 -4.94
CA LEU A 155 3.02 8.35 -3.72
C LEU A 155 3.05 7.45 -2.48
N GLY A 156 2.22 6.40 -2.48
CA GLY A 156 2.12 5.47 -1.36
C GLY A 156 1.86 4.01 -1.75
N LEU A 157 2.19 3.13 -0.81
CA LEU A 157 1.96 1.68 -0.86
C LEU A 157 1.24 1.24 0.42
N TRP A 158 0.03 0.73 0.27
CA TRP A 158 -0.74 0.16 1.36
C TRP A 158 -0.27 -1.26 1.69
N VAL A 159 0.26 -1.42 2.90
CA VAL A 159 0.76 -2.68 3.46
C VAL A 159 -0.12 -3.13 4.63
N PRO A 160 -0.22 -4.44 4.93
CA PRO A 160 -0.85 -4.90 6.17
C PRO A 160 -0.07 -4.40 7.39
N SER A 161 -0.75 -4.14 8.51
CA SER A 161 -0.05 -3.91 9.78
C SER A 161 0.54 -5.22 10.31
N TYR A 162 1.77 -5.15 10.82
CA TYR A 162 2.38 -6.31 11.47
C TYR A 162 1.67 -6.65 12.79
N VAL A 163 1.17 -5.65 13.51
CA VAL A 163 0.52 -5.85 14.82
C VAL A 163 -0.93 -6.31 14.66
N GLU A 164 -1.72 -5.64 13.82
CA GLU A 164 -3.10 -6.03 13.50
C GLU A 164 -3.23 -6.28 11.99
N PRO A 165 -3.03 -7.52 11.50
CA PRO A 165 -3.00 -7.80 10.06
C PRO A 165 -4.33 -7.58 9.32
N SER A 166 -5.43 -7.33 10.04
CA SER A 166 -6.72 -6.92 9.47
C SER A 166 -6.78 -5.41 9.15
N GLU A 167 -5.90 -4.60 9.74
CA GLU A 167 -5.74 -3.16 9.46
C GLU A 167 -4.49 -2.90 8.58
N ARG A 168 -4.37 -1.68 8.05
CA ARG A 168 -3.38 -1.33 7.02
C ARG A 168 -2.55 -0.11 7.40
N ASN A 169 -1.26 -0.17 7.13
CA ASN A 169 -0.41 1.01 7.12
C ASN A 169 -0.22 1.51 5.68
N LEU A 170 -0.12 2.82 5.50
CA LEU A 170 0.33 3.44 4.27
C LEU A 170 1.80 3.80 4.42
N LEU A 171 2.64 3.23 3.56
CA LEU A 171 3.99 3.73 3.32
C LEU A 171 3.88 4.91 2.36
N LEU A 172 4.60 5.99 2.62
CA LEU A 172 4.65 7.19 1.78
C LEU A 172 6.11 7.46 1.37
N ASN A 173 6.31 7.84 0.11
CA ASN A 173 7.61 8.11 -0.48
C ASN A 173 7.88 9.63 -0.50
N PRO A 174 8.77 10.18 0.35
CA PRO A 174 9.06 11.62 0.40
C PRO A 174 9.77 12.16 -0.86
N ALA A 175 10.32 11.28 -1.70
CA ALA A 175 10.93 11.66 -2.98
C ALA A 175 9.94 11.68 -4.16
N HIS A 176 8.69 11.23 -3.96
CA HIS A 176 7.66 11.28 -5.00
C HIS A 176 7.19 12.73 -5.23
N PRO A 177 6.99 13.20 -6.48
CA PRO A 177 6.62 14.59 -6.77
C PRO A 177 5.38 15.08 -6.01
N ASP A 178 4.35 14.24 -5.88
CA ASP A 178 3.12 14.60 -5.18
C ASP A 178 3.26 14.69 -3.65
N TYR A 179 4.37 14.28 -3.03
CA TYR A 179 4.50 14.24 -1.57
C TYR A 179 4.33 15.61 -0.91
N GLY A 180 4.83 16.66 -1.57
CA GLY A 180 4.65 18.06 -1.12
C GLY A 180 3.21 18.58 -1.20
N THR A 181 2.29 17.83 -1.81
CA THR A 181 0.86 18.19 -1.93
C THR A 181 -0.02 17.55 -0.83
N ILE A 182 0.55 16.69 0.02
CA ILE A 182 -0.14 16.13 1.20
C ILE A 182 -0.44 17.26 2.19
N THR A 183 -1.70 17.38 2.61
CA THR A 183 -2.05 18.34 3.67
C THR A 183 -1.84 17.69 5.04
N LEU A 184 -0.91 18.24 5.82
CA LEU A 184 -0.60 17.79 7.18
C LEU A 184 -1.37 18.62 8.21
N VAL A 185 -2.10 17.95 9.10
CA VAL A 185 -2.83 18.56 10.21
C VAL A 185 -2.32 18.01 11.54
N LEU A 186 -1.94 18.90 12.46
CA LEU A 186 -1.65 18.55 13.85
C LEU A 186 -2.98 18.41 14.63
N GLU A 187 -3.34 17.18 15.01
CA GLU A 187 -4.58 16.93 15.77
C GLU A 187 -4.37 16.98 17.28
N ARG A 188 -3.20 16.54 17.76
CA ARG A 188 -2.79 16.66 19.16
C ARG A 188 -1.29 16.90 19.25
N GLN A 189 -0.89 18.05 19.78
CA GLN A 189 0.49 18.39 20.09
C GLN A 189 0.46 19.15 21.44
N PRO A 190 1.08 18.61 22.51
CA PRO A 190 1.63 17.26 22.62
C PRO A 190 0.55 16.16 22.49
N PHE A 191 0.92 15.04 21.89
CA PHE A 191 0.20 13.77 22.07
C PHE A 191 0.74 13.05 23.30
N VAL A 192 -0.17 12.66 24.19
CA VAL A 192 0.10 11.83 25.36
C VAL A 192 -0.80 10.60 25.26
N PHE A 193 -0.24 9.42 25.51
CA PHE A 193 -1.05 8.20 25.62
C PHE A 193 -1.91 8.22 26.88
N ASP A 194 -3.04 7.52 26.86
CA ASP A 194 -3.78 7.23 28.08
C ASP A 194 -2.89 6.39 29.04
N PRO A 195 -2.66 6.83 30.30
CA PRO A 195 -1.83 6.09 31.24
C PRO A 195 -2.31 4.66 31.51
N ARG A 196 -3.61 4.37 31.30
CA ARG A 196 -4.20 3.03 31.47
C ARG A 196 -3.75 2.02 30.41
N LEU A 197 -2.99 2.45 29.38
CA LEU A 197 -2.32 1.56 28.43
C LEU A 197 -0.98 0.99 28.97
N PHE A 198 -0.57 1.37 30.19
CA PHE A 198 0.71 1.01 30.82
C PHE A 198 0.57 0.36 32.20
N VAL A 199 -0.65 0.10 32.65
CA VAL A 199 -0.96 -0.60 33.91
C VAL A 199 -1.29 -2.06 33.68
#